data_AF-A0A1J3DD82-F1
#
_entry.id   AF-A0A1J3DD82-F1
#
_cell.length_a   1.000
_cell.length_b   1.000
_cell.length_c   1.000
_cell.angle_alpha   90.00
_cell.angle_beta   90.00
_cell.angle_gamma   90.00
#
_symmetry.space_group_name_H-M   'P 1'
#
loop_
_entity.id
_entity.type
_entity.pdbx_description
1 polymer ?
#
loop_
_entity_poly.entity_id
_entity_poly.type
_entity_poly.pdbx_seq_one_letter_code
_entity_poly.pdbx_strand_id
1 'polypeptide(L)'
;FSVKSGGGIHELSDSQFGHVFAFGESRALAIANMVLGLKEIQIRGEIRTNVDYTIDLLHAPDYQQNKIHTGWLDSRIAMRVRAERLPWYLSVVSGALYKATAISAAVVSDYVGYLEKGQIPPKHISLV
;
A
#
# COMPACT_ATOMS: atom_id res chain seq x y z
N PHE A 1 -16.13 0.45 -7.76
CA PHE A 1 -14.84 0.37 -8.49
C PHE A 1 -15.13 0.05 -9.94
N SER A 2 -14.45 0.71 -10.88
CA SER A 2 -14.60 0.50 -12.33
C SER A 2 -13.62 -0.55 -12.89
N VAL A 3 -12.56 -0.87 -12.16
CA VAL A 3 -11.54 -1.87 -12.54
C VAL A 3 -11.66 -3.10 -11.64
N LYS A 4 -11.57 -4.29 -12.24
CA LYS A 4 -11.59 -5.60 -11.56
C LYS A 4 -10.17 -6.16 -11.40
N SER A 5 -10.02 -7.20 -10.57
CA SER A 5 -8.75 -7.93 -10.45
C SER A 5 -8.30 -8.47 -11.81
N GLY A 6 -7.01 -8.29 -12.14
CA GLY A 6 -6.44 -8.62 -13.45
C GLY A 6 -6.79 -7.64 -14.57
N GLY A 7 -7.59 -6.59 -14.30
CA GLY A 7 -7.86 -5.50 -15.24
C GLY A 7 -6.74 -4.46 -15.27
N GLY A 8 -6.68 -3.69 -16.36
CA GLY A 8 -5.71 -2.60 -16.55
C GLY A 8 -6.35 -1.22 -16.49
N ILE A 9 -5.57 -0.23 -16.05
CA ILE A 9 -5.87 1.20 -16.21
C ILE A 9 -4.99 1.68 -17.37
N HIS A 10 -5.59 2.15 -18.46
CA HIS A 10 -4.86 2.67 -19.60
C HIS A 10 -4.79 4.19 -19.56
N GLU A 11 -3.96 4.79 -20.41
CA GLU A 11 -3.69 6.24 -20.42
C GLU A 11 -4.92 7.14 -20.68
N LEU A 12 -5.97 6.58 -21.26
CA LEU A 12 -7.23 7.30 -21.53
C LEU A 12 -8.31 6.99 -20.46
N SER A 13 -7.98 6.20 -19.43
CA SER A 13 -8.84 5.98 -18.28
C SER A 13 -8.76 7.15 -17.30
N ASP A 14 -9.86 7.42 -16.61
CA ASP A 14 -9.81 8.30 -15.44
C ASP A 14 -8.94 7.64 -14.34
N SER A 15 -8.13 8.45 -13.67
CA SER A 15 -7.37 8.05 -12.48
C SER A 15 -8.27 7.57 -11.33
N GLN A 16 -9.53 8.04 -11.29
CA GLN A 16 -10.51 7.63 -10.31
C GLN A 16 -11.20 6.31 -10.72
N PHE A 17 -10.63 5.20 -10.28
CA PHE A 17 -11.20 3.87 -10.53
C PHE A 17 -12.12 3.36 -9.41
N GLY A 18 -12.37 4.16 -8.36
CA GLY A 18 -13.07 3.72 -7.15
C GLY A 18 -13.76 4.85 -6.40
N HIS A 19 -14.90 4.52 -5.80
CA HIS A 19 -15.63 5.37 -4.87
C HIS A 19 -16.02 4.53 -3.66
N VAL A 20 -15.84 5.10 -2.47
CA VAL A 20 -16.23 4.50 -1.19
C VAL A 20 -17.15 5.49 -0.49
N PHE A 21 -18.24 4.99 0.05
CA PHE A 21 -19.21 5.76 0.81
C PHE A 21 -19.29 5.18 2.22
N ALA A 22 -19.36 6.05 3.22
CA ALA A 22 -19.59 5.66 4.60
C ALA A 22 -20.81 6.39 5.13
N PHE A 23 -21.60 5.70 5.95
CA PHE A 23 -22.74 6.25 6.65
C PHE A 23 -22.45 6.33 8.15
N GLY A 24 -23.04 7.30 8.82
CA GLY A 24 -23.09 7.40 10.26
C GLY A 24 -24.11 8.45 10.69
N GLU A 25 -24.75 8.25 11.83
CA GLU A 25 -25.77 9.16 12.38
C GLU A 25 -25.21 10.56 12.70
N SER A 26 -23.90 10.66 12.86
CA SER A 26 -23.17 11.92 12.99
C SER A 26 -21.98 11.97 12.03
N ARG A 27 -21.50 13.18 11.76
CA ARG A 27 -20.27 13.39 10.98
C ARG A 27 -19.08 12.63 11.57
N ALA A 28 -18.94 12.62 12.90
CA ALA A 28 -17.86 11.90 13.57
C ALA A 28 -17.95 10.38 13.34
N LEU A 29 -19.16 9.82 13.43
CA LEU A 29 -19.38 8.38 13.20
C LEU A 29 -19.15 8.00 11.73
N ALA A 30 -19.62 8.82 10.78
CA ALA A 30 -19.37 8.59 9.36
C ALA A 30 -17.87 8.64 9.00
N ILE A 31 -17.12 9.56 9.62
CA ILE A 31 -15.66 9.65 9.47
C ILE A 31 -14.99 8.40 10.05
N ALA A 32 -15.38 7.96 11.24
CA ALA A 32 -14.83 6.76 11.86
C ALA A 32 -15.08 5.50 11.00
N ASN A 33 -16.30 5.36 10.47
CA ASN A 33 -16.67 4.26 9.58
C ASN A 33 -15.88 4.31 8.27
N MET A 34 -15.66 5.51 7.70
CA MET A 34 -14.81 5.67 6.51
C MET A 34 -13.37 5.25 6.78
N VAL A 35 -12.78 5.70 7.90
CA VAL A 35 -11.41 5.33 8.27
C VAL A 35 -11.28 3.81 8.45
N LEU A 36 -12.25 3.17 9.10
CA LEU A 36 -12.25 1.72 9.25
C LEU A 36 -12.29 1.01 7.89
N GLY A 37 -13.23 1.39 7.02
CA GLY A 37 -13.34 0.80 5.68
C GLY A 37 -12.09 1.00 4.82
N LEU A 38 -11.44 2.17 4.92
CA LEU A 38 -10.19 2.44 4.20
C LEU A 38 -8.99 1.68 4.77
N LYS A 39 -8.95 1.37 6.08
CA LYS A 39 -7.88 0.54 6.66
C LYS A 39 -7.99 -0.93 6.26
N GLU A 40 -9.20 -1.39 5.98
CA GLU A 40 -9.47 -2.77 5.56
C GLU A 40 -9.35 -2.97 4.05
N ILE A 41 -9.39 -1.89 3.26
CA ILE A 41 -9.30 -2.01 1.80
C ILE A 41 -7.89 -2.37 1.37
N GLN A 42 -7.76 -3.47 0.62
CA GLN A 42 -6.49 -3.90 0.04
C GLN A 42 -6.51 -3.70 -1.47
N ILE A 43 -5.88 -2.62 -1.92
CA ILE A 43 -5.67 -2.35 -3.34
C ILE A 43 -4.17 -2.49 -3.61
N ARG A 44 -3.79 -3.55 -4.31
CA ARG A 44 -2.42 -3.81 -4.76
C ARG A 44 -2.35 -3.76 -6.28
N GLY A 45 -1.43 -2.99 -6.81
CA GLY A 45 -1.20 -2.82 -8.24
C GLY A 45 0.08 -2.04 -8.48
N GLU A 46 0.42 -1.86 -9.75
CA GLU A 46 1.59 -1.08 -10.17
C GLU A 46 1.42 0.42 -9.84
N ILE A 47 0.19 0.92 -9.98
CA ILE A 47 -0.16 2.31 -9.67
C ILE A 47 -0.42 2.45 -8.17
N ARG A 48 0.23 3.43 -7.54
CA ARG A 48 -0.01 3.78 -6.13
C ARG A 48 -1.35 4.47 -5.96
N THR A 49 -2.02 4.20 -4.84
CA THR A 49 -3.29 4.83 -4.48
C THR A 49 -3.09 5.91 -3.42
N ASN A 50 -4.12 6.74 -3.22
CA ASN A 50 -4.15 7.80 -2.21
C ASN A 50 -4.85 7.38 -0.91
N VAL A 51 -5.08 6.08 -0.68
CA VAL A 51 -5.83 5.56 0.48
C VAL A 51 -5.16 5.98 1.80
N ASP A 52 -3.85 5.78 1.92
CA ASP A 52 -3.09 6.14 3.13
C ASP A 52 -3.18 7.65 3.44
N TYR A 53 -3.06 8.49 2.40
CA TYR A 53 -3.18 9.94 2.56
C TYR A 53 -4.61 10.37 2.88
N THR A 54 -5.62 9.67 2.36
CA THR A 54 -7.03 9.93 2.69
C THR A 54 -7.31 9.63 4.16
N ILE A 55 -6.76 8.54 4.70
CA ILE A 55 -6.84 8.23 6.14
C ILE A 55 -6.20 9.35 6.98
N ASP A 56 -5.01 9.83 6.57
CA ASP A 56 -4.33 10.94 7.24
C ASP A 56 -5.14 12.26 7.18
N LEU A 57 -5.80 12.56 6.05
CA LEU A 57 -6.71 13.69 5.92
C LEU A 57 -7.90 13.60 6.90
N LEU A 58 -8.51 12.42 7.03
CA LEU A 58 -9.67 12.19 7.91
C LEU A 58 -9.31 12.25 9.40
N HIS A 59 -8.07 11.94 9.77
CA HIS A 59 -7.56 12.09 11.14
C HIS A 59 -7.14 13.52 11.49
N ALA A 60 -7.01 14.42 10.53
CA ALA A 60 -6.55 15.77 10.78
C ALA A 60 -7.52 16.54 11.69
N PRO A 61 -7.04 17.25 12.74
CA PRO A 61 -7.90 17.99 13.66
C PRO A 61 -8.79 19.02 12.94
N ASP A 62 -8.25 19.73 11.95
CA ASP A 62 -9.01 20.71 11.16
C ASP A 62 -10.17 20.05 10.42
N TYR A 63 -9.94 18.87 9.85
CA TYR A 63 -10.99 18.11 9.18
C TYR A 63 -12.03 17.64 10.20
N GLN A 64 -11.62 17.06 11.33
CA GLN A 64 -12.55 16.57 12.36
C GLN A 64 -13.41 17.69 12.98
N GLN A 65 -12.83 18.87 13.19
CA GLN A 65 -13.49 20.05 13.75
C GLN A 65 -14.25 20.88 12.69
N ASN A 66 -14.25 20.44 11.43
CA ASN A 66 -14.89 21.13 10.32
C ASN A 66 -14.36 22.56 10.09
N LYS A 67 -13.05 22.76 10.30
CA LYS A 67 -12.32 24.04 10.14
C LYS A 67 -11.46 24.01 8.87
N ILE A 68 -12.08 23.66 7.74
CA ILE A 68 -11.40 23.56 6.45
C ILE A 68 -11.98 24.56 5.45
N HIS A 69 -11.14 25.05 4.55
CA HIS A 69 -11.52 25.84 3.38
C HIS A 69 -10.98 25.16 2.11
N THR A 70 -11.36 25.65 0.93
CA THR A 70 -11.02 25.00 -0.35
C THR A 70 -9.52 24.88 -0.60
N GLY A 71 -8.71 25.87 -0.19
CA GLY A 71 -7.25 25.82 -0.27
C GLY A 71 -6.52 25.11 0.89
N TRP A 72 -7.24 24.46 1.82
CA TRP A 72 -6.61 23.79 2.98
C TRP A 72 -5.75 22.61 2.54
N LEU A 73 -6.23 21.83 1.56
CA LEU A 73 -5.48 20.69 1.01
C LEU A 73 -4.19 21.15 0.32
N ASP A 74 -4.23 22.22 -0.45
CA ASP A 74 -3.06 22.80 -1.11
C ASP A 74 -2.00 23.24 -0.10
N SER A 75 -2.43 23.82 1.02
CA SER A 75 -1.54 24.20 2.12
C SER A 75 -0.82 22.98 2.71
N ARG A 76 -1.54 21.87 2.92
CA ARG A 76 -0.92 20.61 3.39
C ARG A 76 0.08 20.03 2.39
N ILE A 77 -0.21 20.12 1.10
CA ILE A 77 0.69 19.68 0.02
C ILE A 77 1.96 20.55 0.01
N ALA A 78 1.82 21.87 0.10
CA ALA A 78 2.95 22.80 0.16
C ALA A 78 3.85 22.54 1.38
N MET A 79 3.25 22.20 2.53
CA MET A 79 3.96 21.80 3.75
C MET A 79 4.52 20.37 3.69
N ARG A 80 4.31 19.64 2.59
CA ARG A 80 4.77 18.25 2.39
C ARG A 80 4.31 17.31 3.49
N VAL A 81 3.09 17.49 3.98
CA VAL A 81 2.52 16.57 4.97
C VAL A 81 2.40 15.18 4.34
N ARG A 82 2.86 14.16 5.06
CA ARG A 82 2.87 12.77 4.59
C ARG A 82 2.01 11.93 5.52
N ALA A 83 1.36 10.92 4.94
CA ALA A 83 0.73 9.88 5.72
C ALA A 83 1.75 9.24 6.67
N GLU A 84 1.26 8.86 7.85
CA GLU A 84 2.06 8.17 8.86
C GLU A 84 2.74 6.94 8.24
N ARG A 85 4.03 6.77 8.58
CA ARG A 85 4.82 5.62 8.14
C ARG A 85 5.16 4.76 9.33
N LEU A 86 5.35 3.47 9.06
CA LEU A 86 5.90 2.55 10.05
C LEU A 86 7.23 3.10 10.61
N PRO A 87 7.50 2.87 11.91
CA PRO A 87 8.80 3.17 12.49
C PRO A 87 9.95 2.61 11.63
N TRP A 88 11.01 3.40 11.46
CA TRP A 88 12.09 3.11 10.51
C TRP A 88 12.73 1.73 10.75
N TYR A 89 12.89 1.32 12.01
CA TYR A 89 13.53 0.06 12.37
C TYR A 89 12.69 -1.15 11.94
N LEU A 90 11.35 -1.06 12.04
CA LEU A 90 10.46 -2.11 11.52
C LEU A 90 10.59 -2.20 10.01
N SER A 91 10.64 -1.06 9.31
CA SER A 91 10.81 -1.03 7.85
C SER A 91 12.14 -1.67 7.43
N VAL A 92 13.24 -1.38 8.14
CA VAL A 92 14.56 -1.93 7.86
C VAL A 92 14.61 -3.44 8.15
N VAL A 93 14.15 -3.87 9.31
CA VAL A 93 14.17 -5.29 9.70
C VAL A 93 13.27 -6.13 8.78
N SER A 94 12.04 -5.69 8.52
CA SER A 94 11.14 -6.37 7.60
C SER A 94 11.68 -6.40 6.17
N GLY A 95 12.32 -5.31 5.72
CA GLY A 95 12.96 -5.26 4.41
C GLY A 95 14.14 -6.22 4.27
N ALA A 96 15.00 -6.29 5.29
CA ALA A 96 16.12 -7.23 5.33
C ALA A 96 15.64 -8.68 5.35
N LEU A 97 14.65 -8.99 6.19
CA LEU A 97 14.03 -10.32 6.24
C LEU A 97 13.41 -10.71 4.90
N TYR A 98 12.62 -9.81 4.29
CA TYR A 98 12.02 -10.06 2.98
C TYR A 98 13.08 -10.34 1.91
N LYS A 99 14.16 -9.54 1.87
CA LYS A 99 15.25 -9.74 0.92
C LYS A 99 15.97 -11.08 1.14
N ALA A 100 16.31 -11.41 2.38
CA ALA A 100 16.97 -12.67 2.72
C ALA A 100 16.10 -13.87 2.32
N THR A 101 14.81 -13.85 2.64
CA THR A 101 13.86 -14.91 2.28
C THR A 101 13.68 -15.02 0.77
N ALA A 102 13.58 -13.91 0.04
CA ALA A 102 13.45 -13.92 -1.42
C ALA A 102 14.71 -14.50 -2.10
N ILE A 103 15.90 -14.11 -1.63
CA ILE A 103 17.17 -14.66 -2.13
C ILE A 103 17.26 -16.16 -1.81
N SER A 104 16.95 -16.55 -0.57
CA SER A 104 16.95 -17.96 -0.18
C SER A 104 15.99 -18.80 -1.02
N ALA A 105 14.77 -18.29 -1.28
CA ALA A 105 13.81 -18.97 -2.13
C ALA A 105 14.30 -19.11 -3.58
N ALA A 106 14.97 -18.08 -4.13
CA ALA A 106 15.57 -18.15 -5.46
C ALA A 106 16.69 -19.20 -5.54
N VAL A 107 17.60 -19.21 -4.56
CA VAL A 107 18.69 -20.22 -4.48
C VAL A 107 18.13 -21.63 -4.36
N VAL A 108 17.09 -21.83 -3.54
CA VAL A 108 16.40 -23.12 -3.42
C VAL A 108 15.77 -23.52 -4.75
N SER A 109 15.06 -22.61 -5.42
CA SER A 109 14.44 -22.86 -6.72
C SER A 109 15.49 -23.26 -7.77
N ASP A 110 16.62 -22.56 -7.81
CA ASP A 110 17.71 -22.86 -8.75
C ASP A 110 18.32 -24.24 -8.46
N TYR A 111 18.63 -24.51 -7.19
CA TYR A 111 19.19 -25.80 -6.76
C TYR A 111 18.28 -26.97 -7.14
N VAL A 112 16.98 -26.87 -6.84
CA VAL A 112 15.97 -27.87 -7.22
C VAL A 112 15.89 -28.02 -8.74
N GLY A 113 15.88 -26.90 -9.48
CA GLY A 113 15.83 -26.92 -10.94
C GLY A 113 17.01 -27.60 -11.61
N TYR A 114 18.21 -27.60 -11.01
CA TYR A 114 19.35 -28.41 -11.46
C TYR A 114 19.09 -29.91 -11.21
N LEU A 115 18.61 -30.27 -10.02
CA LEU A 115 18.34 -31.66 -9.67
C LEU A 115 17.24 -32.28 -10.55
N GLU A 116 16.19 -31.53 -10.87
CA GLU A 116 15.13 -31.98 -11.79
C GLU A 116 15.64 -32.30 -13.19
N LYS A 117 16.72 -31.64 -13.62
CA LYS A 117 17.41 -31.91 -14.89
C LYS A 117 18.45 -33.03 -14.79
N GLY A 118 18.60 -33.66 -13.62
CA GLY A 118 19.64 -34.66 -13.34
C GLY A 118 21.04 -34.07 -13.27
N GLN A 119 21.18 -32.76 -13.05
CA GLN A 119 22.46 -32.06 -12.99
C GLN A 119 22.88 -31.80 -11.53
N ILE A 120 24.17 -31.87 -11.26
CA ILE A 120 24.73 -31.49 -9.96
C ILE A 120 24.84 -29.95 -9.91
N PRO A 121 24.22 -29.27 -8.93
CA PRO A 121 24.31 -27.82 -8.79
C PRO A 121 25.76 -27.35 -8.57
N PRO A 122 26.16 -26.18 -9.12
CA PRO A 122 27.46 -25.58 -8.85
C PRO A 122 27.66 -25.24 -7.37
N LYS A 123 28.91 -25.30 -6.86
CA LYS A 123 29.23 -25.04 -5.43
C LYS A 123 28.77 -23.68 -4.88
N HIS A 124 28.62 -22.67 -5.74
CA HIS A 124 28.16 -21.34 -5.33
C HIS A 124 26.62 -21.26 -5.14
N ILE A 125 25.89 -22.27 -5.61
CA ILE A 125 24.45 -22.47 -5.36
C ILE A 125 24.36 -23.61 -4.35
N SER A 126 24.63 -23.28 -3.09
CA SER A 126 24.56 -24.23 -1.98
C SER A 126 23.38 -23.89 -1.07
N LEU A 127 22.74 -24.92 -0.53
CA LEU A 127 21.71 -24.81 0.51
C LEU A 127 22.28 -24.86 1.93
N VAL A 128 23.60 -25.09 2.03
CA VAL A 128 24.38 -25.21 3.28
C VAL A 128 25.63 -24.36 3.18
#